data_AF-A0A7V6TYW8-F1
#
_entry.id   AF-A0A7V6TYW8-F1
#
_cell.length_a   1.000
_cell.length_b   1.000
_cell.length_c   1.000
_cell.angle_alpha   90.00
_cell.angle_beta   90.00
_cell.angle_gamma   90.00
#
_symmetry.space_group_name_H-M   'P 1'
#
loop_
_entity.id
_entity.type
_entity.pdbx_description
1 polymer ?
#
loop_
_entity_poly.entity_id
_entity_poly.type
_entity_poly.pdbx_seq_one_letter_code
_entity_poly.pdbx_strand_id
1 'polypeptide(L)'
;GGQRFGEMEVWALEAYGAAYTLQEMLTVKSDDVAGRTKVYEAIVRGDDTFEAGIPESFNVLVKEMRSLGLNVELDDTRDAEQPALPDAAE
;
A
#
# COMPACT_ATOMS: atom_id res chain seq x y z
N GLY A 1 -10.80 21.55 3.91
CA GLY A 1 -9.92 20.62 4.65
C GLY A 1 -10.50 19.23 4.55
N GLY A 2 -9.67 18.19 4.59
CA GLY A 2 -10.15 16.81 4.58
C GLY A 2 -10.84 16.44 5.90
N GLN A 3 -11.81 15.53 5.85
CA GLN A 3 -12.37 14.91 7.05
C GLN A 3 -11.41 13.85 7.56
N ARG A 4 -11.21 13.78 8.88
CA ARG A 4 -10.45 12.70 9.49
C ARG A 4 -11.25 11.41 9.40
N PHE A 5 -10.67 10.40 8.77
CA PHE A 5 -11.12 9.03 8.84
C PHE A 5 -10.32 8.34 9.94
N GLY A 6 -10.97 8.03 11.07
CA GLY A 6 -10.32 7.48 12.25
C GLY A 6 -10.45 5.95 12.33
N GLU A 7 -9.89 5.40 13.40
CA GLU A 7 -9.89 3.97 13.68
C GLU A 7 -11.30 3.38 13.79
N MET A 8 -12.25 4.11 14.39
CA MET A 8 -13.64 3.65 14.48
C MET A 8 -14.32 3.57 13.11
N GLU A 9 -14.04 4.51 12.21
CA GLU A 9 -14.58 4.47 10.86
C GLU A 9 -13.92 3.39 9.99
N VAL A 10 -12.63 3.11 10.22
CA VAL A 10 -11.92 1.95 9.62
C VAL A 10 -12.62 0.66 10.01
N TRP A 11 -12.86 0.43 11.31
CA TRP A 11 -13.57 -0.77 11.78
C TRP A 11 -14.96 -0.91 11.18
N ALA A 12 -15.67 0.20 10.99
CA ALA A 12 -16.98 0.17 10.34
C ALA A 12 -16.88 -0.38 8.91
N LEU A 13 -15.94 0.11 8.08
CA LEU A 13 -15.76 -0.39 6.71
C LEU A 13 -15.27 -1.84 6.66
N GLU A 14 -14.40 -2.23 7.59
CA GLU A 14 -13.93 -3.61 7.73
C GLU A 14 -15.09 -4.56 8.06
N ALA A 15 -15.96 -4.19 9.01
CA ALA A 15 -17.13 -4.98 9.38
C ALA A 15 -18.14 -5.14 8.22
N TYR A 16 -18.24 -4.14 7.35
CA TYR A 16 -19.04 -4.22 6.12
C TYR A 16 -18.38 -5.07 5.02
N GLY A 17 -17.10 -5.43 5.16
CA GLY A 17 -16.34 -6.10 4.09
C GLY A 17 -16.04 -5.18 2.90
N ALA A 18 -16.05 -3.86 3.11
CA ALA A 18 -15.87 -2.85 2.07
C ALA A 18 -14.38 -2.62 1.75
N ALA A 19 -13.67 -3.69 1.35
CA ALA A 19 -12.21 -3.68 1.16
C ALA A 19 -11.73 -2.59 0.18
N TYR A 20 -12.38 -2.46 -0.97
CA TYR A 20 -12.02 -1.45 -1.98
C TYR A 20 -12.25 -0.02 -1.50
N THR A 21 -13.36 0.22 -0.79
CA THR A 21 -13.65 1.54 -0.21
C THR A 21 -12.64 1.89 0.87
N LEU A 22 -12.28 0.92 1.73
CA LEU A 22 -11.25 1.12 2.75
C LEU A 22 -9.89 1.41 2.12
N GLN A 23 -9.49 0.63 1.12
CA GLN A 23 -8.23 0.85 0.39
C GLN A 23 -8.22 2.25 -0.24
N GLU A 24 -9.31 2.67 -0.87
CA GLU A 24 -9.43 3.99 -1.47
C GLU A 24 -9.27 5.12 -0.43
N MET A 25 -9.92 4.98 0.73
CA MET A 25 -9.81 5.93 1.84
C MET A 25 -8.38 6.04 2.37
N LEU A 26 -7.66 4.92 2.44
CA LEU A 26 -6.30 4.85 3.00
C LEU A 26 -5.18 5.14 1.99
N THR A 27 -5.48 5.22 0.69
CA THR A 27 -4.47 5.42 -0.37
C THR A 27 -4.76 6.70 -1.16
N VAL A 28 -5.44 6.60 -2.29
CA VAL A 28 -5.60 7.68 -3.27
C VAL A 28 -6.41 8.88 -2.75
N LYS A 29 -7.27 8.68 -1.73
CA LYS A 29 -7.99 9.77 -1.04
C LYS A 29 -7.21 10.40 0.11
N SER A 30 -6.11 9.80 0.53
CA SER A 30 -5.29 10.24 1.67
C SER A 30 -3.90 10.68 1.20
N ASP A 31 -2.99 9.73 1.00
CA ASP A 31 -1.54 9.97 0.95
C ASP A 31 -0.79 9.20 -0.15
N ASP A 32 -1.48 8.50 -1.04
CA ASP A 32 -0.87 8.01 -2.29
C ASP A 32 -0.74 9.17 -3.30
N VAL A 33 0.46 9.76 -3.38
CA VAL A 33 0.74 10.92 -4.24
C VAL A 33 0.63 10.58 -5.72
N ALA A 34 1.10 9.40 -6.12
CA ALA A 34 1.07 8.96 -7.51
C ALA A 34 -0.35 8.57 -7.93
N GLY A 35 -1.04 7.79 -7.10
CA GLY A 35 -2.41 7.35 -7.34
C GLY A 35 -3.40 8.52 -7.37
N ARG A 36 -3.27 9.52 -6.49
CA ARG A 36 -4.18 10.67 -6.46
C ARG A 36 -4.18 11.48 -7.76
N THR A 37 -3.01 11.68 -8.37
CA THR A 37 -2.90 12.41 -9.65
C THR A 37 -3.54 11.62 -10.78
N LYS A 38 -3.27 10.31 -10.87
CA LYS A 38 -3.86 9.42 -11.87
C LYS A 38 -5.38 9.35 -11.74
N VAL A 39 -5.90 9.23 -10.52
CA VAL A 39 -7.35 9.21 -10.26
C VAL A 39 -8.00 10.54 -10.68
N TYR A 40 -7.34 11.67 -10.42
CA TYR A 40 -7.85 12.96 -10.88
C TYR A 40 -7.94 13.03 -12.42
N GLU A 41 -6.91 12.58 -13.14
CA GLU A 41 -6.93 12.50 -14.60
C GLU A 41 -8.01 11.54 -15.12
N ALA A 42 -8.17 10.39 -14.48
CA ALA A 42 -9.17 9.39 -14.84
C ALA A 42 -10.60 9.94 -14.67
N ILE A 43 -10.89 10.64 -13.56
CA ILE A 43 -12.18 11.29 -13.33
C ILE A 43 -12.47 12.35 -14.40
N VAL A 44 -11.47 13.12 -14.82
CA VAL A 44 -11.63 14.14 -15.88
C VAL A 44 -11.89 13.50 -17.25
N ARG A 45 -11.29 12.33 -17.52
CA ARG A 45 -11.47 11.60 -18.79
C ARG A 45 -12.72 10.74 -18.82
N GLY A 46 -13.32 10.44 -17.67
CA GLY A 46 -14.45 9.51 -17.56
C GLY A 46 -14.01 8.04 -17.61
N ASP A 47 -12.75 7.75 -17.29
CA ASP A 47 -12.21 6.39 -17.21
C ASP A 47 -12.28 5.89 -15.75
N ASP A 48 -12.71 4.65 -15.54
CA ASP A 48 -12.82 4.02 -14.21
C ASP A 48 -11.53 3.28 -13.79
N THR A 49 -10.38 3.65 -14.34
CA THR A 49 -9.10 3.00 -14.00
C THR A 49 -8.66 3.37 -12.59
N PHE A 50 -8.60 2.37 -11.71
CA PHE A 50 -8.22 2.52 -10.32
C PHE A 50 -7.05 1.61 -9.98
N GLU A 51 -5.93 2.21 -9.58
CA GLU A 51 -4.75 1.46 -9.14
C GLU A 51 -4.19 2.16 -7.89
N ALA A 52 -4.32 1.49 -6.74
CA ALA A 52 -3.82 1.98 -5.47
C ALA A 52 -2.36 1.53 -5.27
N GLY A 53 -1.47 2.49 -4.99
CA GLY A 53 -0.08 2.24 -4.69
C GLY A 53 0.20 2.10 -3.20
N ILE A 54 1.49 2.18 -2.85
CA ILE A 54 1.97 2.18 -1.47
C ILE A 54 1.76 3.58 -0.87
N PRO A 55 1.08 3.72 0.29
CA PRO A 55 0.94 4.99 1.00
C PRO A 55 2.29 5.61 1.39
N GLU A 56 2.43 6.93 1.28
CA GLU A 56 3.67 7.59 1.73
C GLU A 56 3.87 7.51 3.24
N SER A 57 2.79 7.42 4.03
CA SER A 57 2.89 7.18 5.48
C SER A 57 3.62 5.87 5.81
N PHE A 58 3.46 4.83 5.00
CA PHE A 58 4.19 3.57 5.16
C PHE A 58 5.70 3.75 4.89
N ASN A 59 6.06 4.51 3.85
CA ASN A 59 7.46 4.83 3.56
C ASN A 59 8.12 5.63 4.70
N VAL A 60 7.38 6.56 5.30
CA VAL A 60 7.83 7.32 6.47
C VAL A 60 8.05 6.38 7.67
N LEU A 61 7.08 5.52 7.96
CA LEU A 61 7.18 4.52 9.02
C LEU A 61 8.44 3.64 8.88
N VAL A 62 8.74 3.15 7.67
CA VAL A 62 9.96 2.35 7.42
C VAL A 62 11.23 3.16 7.69
N LYS A 63 11.28 4.43 7.30
CA LYS A 63 12.43 5.31 7.58
C LYS A 63 12.57 5.59 9.08
N GLU A 64 11.46 5.79 9.79
CA GLU A 64 11.46 5.98 11.25
C GLU A 64 11.99 4.74 11.98
N MET A 65 11.56 3.53 11.58
CA MET A 65 12.11 2.29 12.12
C MET A 65 13.61 2.13 11.85
N ARG A 66 14.07 2.45 10.63
CA ARG A 66 15.51 2.45 10.29
C ARG A 66 16.33 3.43 11.12
N SER A 67 15.75 4.57 11.50
CA SER A 67 16.42 5.54 12.37
C SER A 67 16.72 4.99 13.77
N LEU A 68 15.95 3.99 14.22
CA LEU A 68 16.15 3.28 15.48
C LEU A 68 17.12 2.09 15.37
N GLY A 69 17.71 1.86 14.19
CA GLY A 69 18.57 0.72 13.93
C GLY A 69 17.82 -0.58 13.62
N LEU A 70 16.51 -0.52 13.37
CA LEU A 70 15.71 -1.67 12.94
C LEU A 70 15.75 -1.78 11.41
N ASN A 71 16.21 -2.91 10.88
CA ASN A 71 16.13 -3.18 9.45
C ASN A 71 14.77 -3.78 9.09
N VAL A 72 14.02 -3.09 8.25
CA VAL A 72 12.73 -3.55 7.71
C VAL A 72 12.83 -3.57 6.19
N GLU A 73 12.56 -4.75 5.63
CA GLU A 73 12.59 -5.04 4.21
C GLU A 73 11.26 -5.68 3.80
N LEU A 74 10.81 -5.37 2.59
CA LEU A 74 9.64 -6.00 1.98
C LEU A 74 10.14 -7.26 1.30
N ASP A 75 9.67 -8.41 1.76
CA ASP A 75 10.00 -9.70 1.16
C ASP A 75 8.96 -10.03 0.08
N ASP A 76 9.43 -10.31 -1.14
CA ASP A 76 8.56 -10.79 -2.20
C ASP A 76 8.52 -12.32 -2.09
N THR A 77 7.41 -12.84 -1.57
CA THR A 77 7.19 -14.30 -1.39
C THR A 77 7.41 -15.14 -2.66
N ARG A 78 7.54 -14.52 -3.83
CA ARG A 78 7.82 -15.18 -5.12
C ARG A 78 9.30 -15.50 -5.35
N ASP A 79 10.22 -14.86 -4.62
CA ASP A 79 11.68 -15.04 -4.80
C ASP A 79 12.28 -16.08 -3.83
N ALA A 80 11.49 -16.63 -2.90
CA ALA A 80 11.95 -17.56 -1.87
C ALA A 80 12.05 -19.05 -2.31
N GLU A 81 11.68 -19.39 -3.54
CA GLU A 81 11.76 -20.75 -4.09
C GLU A 81 12.97 -20.94 -5.04
N GLN A 82 14.18 -20.81 -4.50
CA GLN A 82 15.32 -21.52 -5.07
C GLN A 82 16.39 -21.78 -4.00
N PRO A 83 16.26 -22.86 -3.20
CA PRO A 83 17.42 -23.39 -2.52
C PRO A 83 18.39 -23.87 -3.61
N ALA A 84 19.55 -23.21 -3.73
CA ALA A 84 20.65 -23.66 -4.56
C ALA A 84 20.98 -25.10 -4.17
N LEU A 85 20.59 -26.06 -5.02
CA LEU A 85 21.02 -27.44 -4.89
C LEU A 85 22.55 -27.43 -4.95
N PRO A 86 23.27 -27.98 -3.96
CA PRO A 86 24.70 -28.17 -4.12
C PRO A 86 24.90 -29.11 -5.29
N ASP A 87 25.66 -28.66 -6.27
CA ASP A 87 25.98 -29.39 -7.50
C ASP A 87 26.56 -30.76 -7.09
N ALA A 88 25.70 -31.77 -7.13
CA ALA A 88 26.06 -33.14 -6.79
C ALA A 88 26.51 -33.81 -8.09
N ALA A 89 27.80 -34.13 -8.12
CA ALA A 89 28.50 -34.98 -9.09
C ALA A 89 28.84 -34.34 -10.45
N GLU A 90 30.11 -33.95 -10.59
CA GLU A 90 31.06 -34.71 -11.42
C GLU A 90 32.47 -34.67 -10.81
#